data_AF-A0A642PL75-F1
#
_entry.id   AF-A0A642PL75-F1
#
_cell.length_a   1.000
_cell.length_b   1.000
_cell.length_c   1.000
_cell.angle_alpha   90.00
_cell.angle_beta   90.00
_cell.angle_gamma   90.00
#
_symmetry.space_group_name_H-M   'P 1'
#
loop_
_entity.id
_entity.type
_entity.pdbx_description
1 polymer ?
#
loop_
_entity_poly.entity_id
_entity_poly.type
_entity_poly.pdbx_seq_one_letter_code
_entity_poly.pdbx_strand_id
1 'polypeptide(L)'
;MEAFKEKVERLFQRHEELITRKNVAVEDGNGIFTRYKYPVVTAAHTPVFWRYDLDEKSNPYLMERIGMNATMNSGAIKWNGKYLMVVRVEGADRKSFFAVAESPNGIDNFRFWDYPITMPEDAIPATNVYDMRLTAHEDGWIYGIF
;
A
#
# COMPACT_ATOMS: atom_id res chain seq x y z
N MET A 1 1.30 1.14 33.47
CA MET A 1 0.53 0.92 32.23
C MET A 1 0.76 2.13 31.36
N GLU A 2 0.94 1.91 30.07
CA GLU A 2 1.17 2.99 29.12
C GLU A 2 -0.14 3.70 28.73
N ALA A 3 -0.10 5.03 28.58
CA ALA A 3 -1.26 5.83 28.20
C ALA A 3 -1.67 5.56 26.74
N PHE A 4 -2.97 5.72 26.42
CA PHE A 4 -3.49 5.48 25.07
C PHE A 4 -2.72 6.26 23.99
N LYS A 5 -2.45 7.55 24.26
CA LYS A 5 -1.70 8.43 23.36
C LYS A 5 -0.30 7.91 23.05
N GLU A 6 0.43 7.41 24.05
CA GLU A 6 1.79 6.87 23.88
C GLU A 6 1.78 5.60 23.01
N LYS A 7 0.73 4.77 23.13
CA LYS A 7 0.53 3.61 22.24
C LYS A 7 0.26 4.03 20.79
N VAL A 8 -0.57 5.05 20.58
CA VAL A 8 -0.83 5.61 19.23
C VAL A 8 0.44 6.17 18.62
N GLU A 9 1.20 6.98 19.35
CA GLU A 9 2.47 7.55 18.90
C GLU A 9 3.45 6.45 18.47
N ARG A 10 3.56 5.36 19.24
CA ARG A 10 4.42 4.22 18.88
C ARG A 10 3.94 3.46 17.65
N LEU A 11 2.62 3.37 17.40
CA LEU A 11 2.11 2.78 16.14
C LEU A 11 2.60 3.58 14.93
N PHE A 12 2.49 4.91 14.97
CA PHE A 12 2.98 5.78 13.91
C PHE A 12 4.51 5.74 13.79
N GLN A 13 5.25 5.77 14.89
CA GLN A 13 6.70 5.68 14.86
C GLN A 13 7.17 4.39 14.18
N ARG A 14 6.65 3.23 14.57
CA ARG A 14 7.01 1.93 13.96
C ARG A 14 6.62 1.87 12.48
N HIS A 15 5.51 2.50 12.11
CA HIS A 15 5.08 2.57 10.73
C HIS A 15 6.03 3.43 9.90
N GLU A 16 6.41 4.61 10.38
CA GLU A 16 7.39 5.48 9.73
C GLU A 16 8.75 4.81 9.58
N GLU A 17 9.23 4.14 10.64
CA GLU A 17 10.47 3.34 10.60
C GLU A 17 10.42 2.24 9.54
N LEU A 18 9.26 1.58 9.36
CA LEU A 18 9.07 0.55 8.34
C LEU A 18 9.09 1.14 6.93
N ILE A 19 8.25 2.14 6.65
CA ILE A 19 8.05 2.65 5.29
C ILE A 19 9.22 3.51 4.81
N THR A 20 10.04 4.05 5.72
CA THR A 20 11.26 4.80 5.37
C THR A 20 12.54 3.95 5.39
N ARG A 21 12.42 2.65 5.74
CA ARG A 21 13.57 1.74 5.78
C ARG A 21 14.22 1.62 4.40
N LYS A 22 15.50 2.02 4.32
CA LYS A 22 16.32 1.85 3.12
C LYS A 22 16.45 0.37 2.74
N ASN A 23 16.29 0.06 1.45
CA ASN A 23 16.47 -1.28 0.94
C ASN A 23 17.93 -1.57 0.59
N VAL A 24 18.25 -2.85 0.48
CA VAL A 24 19.63 -3.32 0.26
C VAL A 24 19.60 -4.30 -0.91
N ALA A 25 20.40 -4.02 -1.94
CA ALA A 25 20.61 -4.94 -3.05
C ALA A 25 21.23 -6.24 -2.54
N VAL A 26 20.77 -7.37 -3.06
CA VAL A 26 21.38 -8.68 -2.81
C VAL A 26 22.56 -8.83 -3.79
N GLU A 27 23.76 -9.10 -3.27
CA GLU A 27 25.00 -9.14 -4.07
C GLU A 27 25.01 -10.30 -5.06
N ASP A 28 24.56 -11.49 -4.64
CA ASP A 28 24.52 -12.68 -5.49
C ASP A 28 23.32 -12.65 -6.43
N GLY A 29 23.59 -12.51 -7.72
CA GLY A 29 22.59 -12.49 -8.79
C GLY A 29 23.01 -13.33 -9.99
N ASN A 30 22.15 -13.35 -11.01
CA ASN A 30 22.42 -14.04 -12.27
C ASN A 30 22.97 -13.12 -13.38
N GLY A 31 23.33 -11.87 -13.04
CA GLY A 31 23.79 -10.86 -14.00
C GLY A 31 22.71 -10.20 -14.86
N ILE A 32 21.43 -10.56 -14.68
CA ILE A 32 20.30 -10.01 -15.47
C ILE A 32 19.47 -9.03 -14.64
N PHE A 33 19.24 -9.34 -13.36
CA PHE A 33 18.51 -8.47 -12.45
C PHE A 33 19.09 -8.55 -11.04
N THR A 34 18.87 -7.48 -10.28
CA THR A 34 19.26 -7.40 -8.86
C THR A 34 18.03 -7.50 -7.99
N ARG A 35 17.99 -8.47 -7.09
CA ARG A 35 16.95 -8.55 -6.05
C ARG A 35 17.30 -7.64 -4.89
N TYR A 36 16.29 -7.34 -4.09
CA TYR A 36 16.43 -6.55 -2.88
C TYR A 36 16.00 -7.35 -1.66
N LYS A 37 16.64 -7.05 -0.53
CA LYS A 37 16.45 -7.77 0.74
C LYS A 37 15.04 -7.64 1.29
N TYR A 38 14.45 -6.45 1.20
CA TYR A 38 13.12 -6.17 1.75
C TYR A 38 12.07 -6.04 0.63
N PRO A 39 10.85 -6.53 0.86
CA PRO A 39 9.72 -6.20 -0.01
C PRO A 39 9.50 -4.69 -0.03
N VAL A 40 9.08 -4.16 -1.18
CA VAL A 40 8.77 -2.73 -1.34
C VAL A 40 7.46 -2.33 -0.65
N VAL A 41 6.49 -3.26 -0.56
CA VAL A 41 5.21 -3.07 0.12
C VAL A 41 4.75 -4.42 0.71
N THR A 42 4.18 -4.38 1.91
CA THR A 42 3.53 -5.49 2.60
C THR A 42 2.22 -5.00 3.23
N ALA A 43 1.38 -5.89 3.77
CA ALA A 43 0.17 -5.47 4.52
C ALA A 43 0.47 -4.47 5.65
N ALA A 44 1.62 -4.61 6.33
CA ALA A 44 2.06 -3.69 7.38
C ALA A 44 2.45 -2.28 6.88
N HIS A 45 2.65 -2.12 5.56
CA HIS A 45 2.86 -0.79 4.95
C HIS A 45 1.56 -0.02 4.76
N THR A 46 0.38 -0.64 4.96
CA THR A 46 -0.88 0.11 4.96
C THR A 46 -0.92 1.09 6.13
N PRO A 47 -1.43 2.32 5.93
CA PRO A 47 -1.46 3.34 6.96
C PRO A 47 -2.10 2.85 8.27
N VAL A 48 -1.56 3.30 9.40
CA VAL A 48 -2.11 3.00 10.73
C VAL A 48 -3.59 3.39 10.80
N PHE A 49 -3.95 4.56 10.27
CA PHE A 49 -5.31 5.09 10.29
C PHE A 49 -6.29 4.38 9.33
N TRP A 50 -5.82 3.49 8.45
CA TRP A 50 -6.73 2.59 7.72
C TRP A 50 -7.19 1.43 8.60
N ARG A 51 -6.30 0.96 9.48
CA ARG A 51 -6.50 -0.26 10.26
C ARG A 51 -7.08 0.02 11.63
N TYR A 52 -6.70 1.12 12.27
CA TYR A 52 -7.08 1.46 13.63
C TYR A 52 -8.06 2.64 13.65
N ASP A 53 -9.07 2.52 14.51
CA ASP A 53 -9.75 3.68 15.07
C ASP A 53 -8.87 4.26 16.18
N LEU A 54 -8.50 5.53 16.05
CA LEU A 54 -7.54 6.22 16.91
C LEU A 54 -8.22 7.10 17.97
N ASP A 55 -9.54 7.05 18.10
CA ASP A 55 -10.27 7.68 19.21
C ASP A 55 -10.38 6.71 20.40
N GLU A 56 -9.86 7.11 21.56
CA GLU A 56 -9.91 6.33 22.80
C GLU A 56 -11.35 6.05 23.25
N LYS A 57 -12.31 6.91 22.91
CA LYS A 57 -13.71 6.76 23.32
C LYS A 57 -14.39 5.60 22.58
N SER A 58 -14.12 5.45 21.29
CA SER A 58 -14.68 4.38 20.44
C SER A 58 -13.77 3.16 20.33
N ASN A 59 -12.48 3.28 20.69
CA ASN A 59 -11.52 2.18 20.68
C ASN A 59 -10.55 2.20 21.88
N PRO A 60 -11.03 2.02 23.13
CA PRO A 60 -10.21 2.14 24.35
C PRO A 60 -9.07 1.11 24.44
N TYR A 61 -9.17 0.01 23.70
CA TYR A 61 -8.14 -1.03 23.66
C TYR A 61 -7.14 -0.85 22.51
N LEU A 62 -7.33 0.15 21.65
CA LEU A 62 -6.51 0.41 20.46
C LEU A 62 -6.33 -0.86 19.61
N MET A 63 -7.41 -1.56 19.32
CA MET A 63 -7.40 -2.74 18.45
C MET A 63 -7.57 -2.34 16.98
N GLU A 64 -7.04 -3.15 16.07
CA GLU A 64 -7.37 -3.01 14.65
C GLU A 64 -8.87 -3.22 14.46
N ARG A 65 -9.49 -2.34 13.69
CA ARG A 65 -10.89 -2.40 13.27
C ARG A 65 -11.03 -3.01 11.88
N ILE A 66 -10.09 -2.72 11.00
CA ILE A 66 -10.10 -3.18 9.61
C ILE A 66 -8.73 -3.78 9.29
N GLY A 67 -8.62 -5.10 9.41
CA GLY A 67 -7.36 -5.81 9.15
C GLY A 67 -7.00 -5.82 7.67
N MET A 68 -5.71 -5.67 7.36
CA MET A 68 -5.16 -5.81 6.01
C MET A 68 -4.41 -7.13 5.93
N ASN A 69 -4.80 -7.99 4.99
CA ASN A 69 -4.25 -9.34 4.84
C ASN A 69 -3.01 -9.35 3.94
N ALA A 70 -3.09 -8.74 2.76
CA ALA A 70 -2.03 -8.82 1.76
C ALA A 70 -1.93 -7.57 0.87
N THR A 71 -0.74 -7.37 0.29
CA THR A 71 -0.48 -6.40 -0.78
C THR A 71 0.25 -7.14 -1.90
N MET A 72 -0.32 -7.18 -3.10
CA MET A 72 0.20 -8.03 -4.18
C MET A 72 -0.18 -7.48 -5.56
N ASN A 73 0.21 -8.23 -6.60
CA ASN A 73 -0.22 -8.10 -8.01
C ASN A 73 -0.42 -6.65 -8.48
N SER A 74 0.58 -5.80 -8.25
CA SER A 74 0.45 -4.36 -8.45
C SER A 74 0.74 -3.98 -9.90
N GLY A 75 -0.08 -3.07 -10.45
CA GLY A 75 0.30 -2.29 -11.62
C GLY A 75 1.35 -1.25 -11.23
N ALA A 76 2.15 -0.78 -12.18
CA ALA A 76 3.17 0.24 -11.93
C ALA A 76 3.24 1.25 -13.08
N ILE A 77 3.51 2.51 -12.74
CA ILE A 77 3.69 3.59 -13.70
C ILE A 77 4.72 4.60 -13.16
N LYS A 78 5.51 5.18 -14.06
CA LYS A 78 6.32 6.37 -13.74
C LYS A 78 5.44 7.59 -13.92
N TRP A 79 5.26 8.39 -12.88
CA TRP A 79 4.37 9.54 -12.90
C TRP A 79 5.01 10.76 -12.24
N ASN A 80 5.10 11.89 -12.95
CA ASN A 80 5.65 13.15 -12.44
C ASN A 80 6.99 13.00 -11.68
N GLY A 81 7.90 12.19 -12.24
CA GLY A 81 9.22 11.93 -11.64
C GLY A 81 9.23 10.92 -10.48
N LYS A 82 8.06 10.45 -10.01
CA LYS A 82 7.90 9.43 -8.97
C LYS A 82 7.65 8.04 -9.56
N TYR A 83 7.87 7.00 -8.76
CA TYR A 83 7.53 5.62 -9.08
C TYR A 83 6.25 5.26 -8.34
N LEU A 84 5.17 5.00 -9.08
CA LEU A 84 3.88 4.66 -8.49
C LEU A 84 3.59 3.18 -8.71
N MET A 85 2.96 2.57 -7.72
CA MET A 85 2.28 1.29 -7.84
C MET A 85 0.80 1.50 -7.56
N VAL A 86 -0.06 0.92 -8.40
CA VAL A 86 -1.46 0.68 -8.06
C VAL A 86 -1.54 -0.73 -7.50
N VAL A 87 -1.54 -0.79 -6.17
CA VAL A 87 -1.44 -2.01 -5.39
C VAL A 87 -2.82 -2.62 -5.24
N ARG A 88 -2.92 -3.94 -5.48
CA ARG A 88 -4.05 -4.72 -4.99
C ARG A 88 -3.84 -4.98 -3.50
N VAL A 89 -4.68 -4.37 -2.68
CA VAL A 89 -4.71 -4.57 -1.22
C VAL A 89 -5.87 -5.51 -0.91
N GLU A 90 -5.59 -6.63 -0.25
CA GLU A 90 -6.61 -7.57 0.23
C GLU A 90 -6.88 -7.31 1.70
N GLY A 91 -8.13 -7.01 2.05
CA GLY A 91 -8.61 -6.92 3.42
C GLY A 91 -8.74 -8.29 4.09
N ALA A 92 -8.81 -8.31 5.42
CA ALA A 92 -9.11 -9.52 6.18
C ALA A 92 -10.51 -10.10 5.85
N ASP A 93 -11.39 -9.29 5.26
CA ASP A 93 -12.69 -9.68 4.71
C ASP A 93 -12.62 -10.42 3.36
N ARG A 94 -11.40 -10.68 2.85
CA ARG A 94 -11.11 -11.34 1.57
C ARG A 94 -11.51 -10.54 0.33
N LYS A 95 -11.83 -9.25 0.46
CA LYS A 95 -12.04 -8.36 -0.67
C LYS A 95 -10.77 -7.60 -0.99
N SER A 96 -10.57 -7.37 -2.28
CA SER A 96 -9.48 -6.58 -2.79
C SER A 96 -9.99 -5.23 -3.25
N PHE A 97 -9.17 -4.21 -3.02
CA PHE A 97 -9.35 -2.88 -3.55
C PHE A 97 -8.01 -2.36 -4.05
N PHE A 98 -8.05 -1.31 -4.87
CA PHE A 98 -6.84 -0.68 -5.39
C PHE A 98 -6.41 0.50 -4.50
N ALA A 99 -5.12 0.66 -4.31
CA ALA A 99 -4.55 1.81 -3.62
C ALA A 99 -3.24 2.23 -4.28
N VAL A 100 -3.03 3.54 -4.39
CA VAL A 100 -1.78 4.08 -4.93
C VAL A 100 -0.72 4.12 -3.83
N ALA A 101 0.45 3.56 -4.09
CA ALA A 101 1.65 3.77 -3.29
C ALA A 101 2.73 4.42 -4.16
N GLU A 102 3.38 5.45 -3.65
CA GLU A 102 4.42 6.19 -4.37
C GLU A 102 5.78 6.10 -3.68
N SER A 103 6.84 6.05 -4.48
CA SER A 103 8.23 6.10 -4.03
C SER A 103 9.02 7.16 -4.79
N PRO A 104 9.97 7.84 -4.11
CA PRO A 104 10.89 8.75 -4.78
C PRO A 104 11.94 8.03 -5.64
N ASN A 105 12.22 6.75 -5.41
CA ASN A 105 13.38 6.06 -6.01
C ASN A 105 13.06 4.68 -6.63
N GLY A 106 11.89 4.10 -6.36
CA GLY A 106 11.41 2.86 -6.97
C GLY A 106 11.85 1.57 -6.28
N ILE A 107 12.62 1.61 -5.19
CA ILE A 107 13.15 0.42 -4.50
C ILE A 107 12.87 0.39 -2.98
N ASP A 108 12.52 1.53 -2.39
CA ASP A 108 12.05 1.69 -1.01
C ASP A 108 11.23 2.98 -0.86
N ASN A 109 10.89 3.36 0.37
CA ASN A 109 10.16 4.60 0.64
C ASN A 109 8.80 4.66 -0.08
N PHE A 110 8.18 3.50 -0.33
CA PHE A 110 6.82 3.43 -0.82
C PHE A 110 5.84 3.82 0.30
N ARG A 111 5.06 4.86 0.06
CA ARG A 111 4.01 5.33 0.96
C ARG A 111 2.68 5.30 0.21
N PHE A 112 1.66 4.70 0.82
CA PHE A 112 0.30 4.80 0.29
C PHE A 112 -0.20 6.24 0.38
N TRP A 113 -0.96 6.67 -0.63
CA TRP A 113 -1.78 7.87 -0.49
C TRP A 113 -2.80 7.70 0.64
N ASP A 114 -3.30 8.82 1.17
CA ASP A 114 -4.17 8.80 2.35
C ASP A 114 -5.47 8.02 2.13
N TYR A 115 -5.95 7.98 0.88
CA TYR A 115 -7.15 7.25 0.50
C TYR A 115 -6.86 6.21 -0.58
N PRO A 116 -7.53 5.04 -0.53
CA PRO A 116 -7.51 4.09 -1.63
C PRO A 116 -8.27 4.64 -2.85
N ILE A 117 -8.20 3.94 -3.97
CA ILE A 117 -8.90 4.29 -5.20
C ILE A 117 -10.40 4.03 -5.00
N THR A 118 -11.22 5.05 -5.21
CA THR A 118 -12.66 4.89 -5.42
C THR A 118 -12.89 4.46 -6.86
N MET A 119 -13.33 3.22 -7.07
CA MET A 119 -13.64 2.66 -8.38
C MET A 119 -15.16 2.59 -8.55
N PRO A 120 -15.76 3.34 -9.50
CA PRO A 120 -17.17 3.18 -9.83
C PRO A 120 -17.46 1.78 -10.37
N GLU A 121 -18.63 1.25 -10.04
CA GLU A 121 -19.14 0.03 -10.67
C GLU A 121 -19.56 0.31 -12.12
N ASP A 122 -19.48 -0.73 -12.95
CA ASP A 122 -20.13 -0.73 -14.26
C ASP A 122 -21.62 -1.11 -14.12
N ALA A 123 -22.33 -1.27 -15.25
CA ALA A 123 -23.74 -1.65 -15.29
C ALA A 123 -24.06 -2.93 -14.49
N ILE A 124 -23.10 -3.86 -14.39
CA ILE A 124 -23.19 -5.05 -13.54
C ILE A 124 -22.13 -4.93 -12.44
N PRO A 125 -22.53 -4.81 -11.15
CA PRO A 125 -21.58 -4.67 -10.06
C PRO A 125 -20.65 -5.88 -9.93
N ALA A 126 -19.36 -5.61 -9.70
CA ALA A 126 -18.37 -6.61 -9.42
C ALA A 126 -18.31 -6.94 -7.91
N THR A 127 -18.11 -8.21 -7.58
CA THR A 127 -17.90 -8.61 -6.17
C THR A 127 -16.47 -8.38 -5.70
N ASN A 128 -15.50 -8.34 -6.62
CA ASN A 128 -14.09 -8.11 -6.33
C ASN A 128 -13.39 -7.56 -7.57
N VAL A 129 -12.41 -6.67 -7.39
CA VAL A 129 -11.59 -6.10 -8.46
C VAL A 129 -10.11 -6.29 -8.12
N TYR A 130 -9.29 -6.71 -9.09
CA TYR A 130 -7.92 -7.14 -8.81
C TYR A 130 -7.00 -7.05 -10.03
N ASP A 131 -5.70 -6.94 -9.77
CA ASP A 131 -4.62 -7.11 -10.76
C ASP A 131 -4.63 -6.10 -11.93
N MET A 132 -4.90 -4.82 -11.64
CA MET A 132 -4.88 -3.74 -12.63
C MET A 132 -3.53 -3.56 -13.33
N ARG A 133 -3.55 -3.42 -14.66
CA ARG A 133 -2.41 -2.99 -15.47
C ARG A 133 -2.61 -1.56 -15.93
N LEU A 134 -1.60 -0.72 -15.68
CA LEU A 134 -1.61 0.70 -16.07
C LEU A 134 -0.94 0.89 -17.42
N THR A 135 -1.60 1.61 -18.31
CA THR A 135 -1.05 2.03 -19.61
C THR A 135 -1.27 3.53 -19.79
N ALA A 136 -0.19 4.31 -19.85
CA ALA A 136 -0.25 5.67 -20.37
C ALA A 136 -0.33 5.58 -21.90
N HIS A 137 -1.54 5.74 -22.43
CA HIS A 137 -1.82 5.59 -23.85
C HIS A 137 -1.53 6.89 -24.61
N GLU A 138 -1.26 6.78 -25.92
CA GLU A 138 -0.88 7.93 -26.75
C GLU A 138 -2.00 8.96 -26.93
N ASP A 139 -3.25 8.58 -26.64
CA ASP A 139 -4.41 9.49 -26.62
C ASP A 139 -4.46 10.42 -25.40
N GLY A 140 -3.51 10.29 -24.47
CA GLY A 140 -3.38 11.12 -23.29
C GLY A 140 -4.04 10.58 -22.02
N TRP A 141 -4.67 9.40 -22.06
CA TRP A 141 -5.26 8.77 -20.88
C TRP A 141 -4.33 7.76 -20.22
N ILE A 142 -4.54 7.56 -18.91
CA ILE A 142 -4.02 6.37 -18.21
C ILE A 142 -5.17 5.38 -18.05
N TYR A 143 -5.06 4.25 -18.73
CA TYR A 143 -6.00 3.14 -18.60
C TYR A 143 -5.54 2.17 -17.52
N GLY A 144 -6.47 1.76 -16.67
CA GLY A 144 -6.31 0.67 -15.71
C GLY A 144 -7.20 -0.49 -16.10
N ILE A 145 -6.63 -1.55 -16.67
CA ILE A 145 -7.39 -2.73 -17.11
C ILE A 145 -7.25 -3.86 -16.06
N PHE A 146 -8.38 -4.43 -15.62
CA PHE A 146 -8.46 -5.50 -14.63
C PHE A 146 -9.62 -6.46 -14.91
#